data_AF-A0A518IFW1-F1
#
_entry.id   AF-A0A518IFW1-F1
#
_cell.length_a   1.000
_cell.length_b   1.000
_cell.length_c   1.000
_cell.angle_alpha   90.00
_cell.angle_beta   90.00
_cell.angle_gamma   90.00
#
_symmetry.space_group_name_H-M   'P 1'
#
loop_
_entity.id
_entity.type
_entity.pdbx_description
1 polymer ?
#
loop_
_entity_poly.entity_id
_entity_poly.type
_entity_poly.pdbx_seq_one_letter_code
_entity_poly.pdbx_strand_id
1 'polypeptide(L)'
;MKKATKTRLDQRASEDREVQHTAFLSLLKETDKPVEWSYEVWDEFVADLSHKNNRRRAIAAQLLCNLAKSDPQNKMVKTFPALLEVTRDERFVTARHTIQALWKVGVAGKKQLKLLLEGTQLRFAECESEKNGTLIRYDLLQGLRNLYDQLQDAKIKKLALELIETETDAKYQKKYQMLWKSV
;
A
#
# COMPACT_ATOMS: atom_id res chain seq x y z
N MET A 1 4.08 20.45 -13.71
CA MET A 1 4.02 19.10 -14.33
C MET A 1 4.33 19.06 -15.85
N LYS A 2 4.94 17.96 -16.38
CA LYS A 2 5.15 17.73 -17.84
C LYS A 2 3.84 17.37 -18.57
N LYS A 3 3.68 17.77 -19.85
CA LYS A 3 2.47 17.48 -20.66
C LYS A 3 2.13 15.99 -20.71
N ALA A 4 3.14 15.12 -20.91
CA ALA A 4 2.94 13.67 -20.97
C ALA A 4 2.41 13.09 -19.64
N THR A 5 2.89 13.59 -18.49
CA THR A 5 2.40 13.19 -17.17
C THR A 5 0.93 13.60 -17.00
N LYS A 6 0.58 14.84 -17.39
CA LYS A 6 -0.81 15.32 -17.34
C LYS A 6 -1.75 14.43 -18.17
N THR A 7 -1.37 14.11 -19.40
CA THR A 7 -2.15 13.21 -20.26
C THR A 7 -2.38 11.83 -19.61
N ARG A 8 -1.36 11.25 -18.96
CA ARG A 8 -1.51 9.97 -18.24
C ARG A 8 -2.44 10.08 -17.02
N LEU A 9 -2.36 11.20 -16.29
CA LEU A 9 -3.24 11.45 -15.15
C LEU A 9 -4.70 11.59 -15.57
N ASP A 10 -4.97 12.17 -16.74
CA ASP A 10 -6.32 12.23 -17.32
C ASP A 10 -6.77 10.82 -17.78
N GLN A 11 -5.89 10.09 -18.47
CA GLN A 11 -6.15 8.75 -19.00
C GLN A 11 -6.39 7.68 -17.92
N ARG A 12 -5.91 7.89 -16.68
CA ARG A 12 -6.27 7.05 -15.51
C ARG A 12 -7.80 6.90 -15.36
N ALA A 13 -8.55 7.95 -15.69
CA ALA A 13 -10.01 7.96 -15.57
C ALA A 13 -10.74 7.45 -16.82
N SER A 14 -9.99 7.00 -17.84
CA SER A 14 -10.54 6.45 -19.08
C SER A 14 -11.46 5.25 -18.84
N GLU A 15 -12.55 5.18 -19.60
CA GLU A 15 -13.42 4.00 -19.66
C GLU A 15 -12.80 2.87 -20.50
N ASP A 16 -11.91 3.23 -21.44
CA ASP A 16 -11.07 2.28 -22.15
C ASP A 16 -10.03 1.68 -21.18
N ARG A 17 -10.11 0.36 -21.00
CA ARG A 17 -9.31 -0.40 -20.04
C ARG A 17 -7.84 -0.42 -20.40
N GLU A 18 -7.49 -0.54 -21.68
CA GLU A 18 -6.10 -0.60 -22.12
C GLU A 18 -5.43 0.75 -21.96
N VAL A 19 -6.16 1.82 -22.27
CA VAL A 19 -5.70 3.21 -22.05
C VAL A 19 -5.49 3.46 -20.56
N GLN A 20 -6.48 3.12 -19.71
CA GLN A 20 -6.37 3.27 -18.26
C GLN A 20 -5.19 2.45 -17.70
N HIS A 21 -5.05 1.19 -18.10
CA HIS A 21 -4.00 0.30 -17.61
C HIS A 21 -2.61 0.79 -17.99
N THR A 22 -2.43 1.19 -19.25
CA THR A 22 -1.16 1.74 -19.76
C THR A 22 -0.77 3.03 -19.03
N ALA A 23 -1.73 3.93 -18.81
CA ALA A 23 -1.52 5.15 -18.05
C ALA A 23 -1.13 4.85 -16.60
N PHE A 24 -1.85 3.93 -15.94
CA PHE A 24 -1.55 3.49 -14.58
C PHE A 24 -0.14 2.90 -14.43
N LEU A 25 0.27 1.97 -15.30
CA LEU A 25 1.61 1.39 -15.27
C LEU A 25 2.70 2.44 -15.48
N SER A 26 2.46 3.38 -16.39
CA SER A 26 3.38 4.49 -16.66
C SER A 26 3.54 5.39 -15.43
N LEU A 27 2.45 5.72 -14.74
CA LEU A 27 2.45 6.51 -13.52
C LEU A 27 3.12 5.76 -12.36
N LEU A 28 2.87 4.46 -12.20
CA LEU A 28 3.57 3.65 -11.20
C LEU A 28 5.08 3.68 -11.40
N LYS A 29 5.54 3.55 -12.65
CA LYS A 29 6.97 3.60 -12.99
C LYS A 29 7.57 4.98 -12.73
N GLU A 30 6.84 6.04 -13.09
CA GLU A 30 7.29 7.42 -12.87
C GLU A 30 7.39 7.76 -11.38
N THR A 31 6.39 7.36 -10.59
CA THR A 31 6.29 7.59 -9.14
C THR A 31 7.10 6.59 -8.30
N ASP A 32 7.80 5.65 -8.93
CA ASP A 32 8.79 4.82 -8.24
C ASP A 32 10.02 5.64 -7.81
N LYS A 33 10.21 6.83 -8.37
CA LYS A 33 11.14 7.84 -7.90
C LYS A 33 10.38 9.09 -7.40
N PRO A 34 11.01 9.94 -6.58
CA PRO A 34 10.41 11.21 -6.19
C PRO A 34 9.99 12.05 -7.41
N VAL A 35 8.83 12.68 -7.32
CA VAL A 35 8.27 13.56 -8.36
C VAL A 35 7.82 14.90 -7.76
N GLU A 36 7.99 15.98 -8.52
CA GLU A 36 7.66 17.33 -8.05
C GLU A 36 6.15 17.64 -8.10
N TRP A 37 5.38 16.90 -8.90
CA TRP A 37 3.96 17.20 -9.17
C TRP A 37 2.99 16.53 -8.20
N SER A 38 3.47 15.78 -7.19
CA SER A 38 2.63 14.99 -6.28
C SER A 38 1.50 15.80 -5.62
N TYR A 39 1.78 17.05 -5.25
CA TYR A 39 0.81 17.95 -4.60
C TYR A 39 -0.25 18.48 -5.56
N GLU A 40 0.02 18.51 -6.87
CA GLU A 40 -0.95 18.96 -7.88
C GLU A 40 -2.14 17.99 -7.97
N VAL A 41 -1.97 16.71 -7.60
CA VAL A 41 -3.00 15.66 -7.73
C VAL A 41 -3.37 14.95 -6.43
N TRP A 42 -2.70 15.28 -5.33
CA TRP A 42 -2.84 14.55 -4.06
C TRP A 42 -4.30 14.49 -3.59
N ASP A 43 -4.95 15.65 -3.54
CA ASP A 43 -6.30 15.77 -2.98
C ASP A 43 -7.34 15.08 -3.88
N GLU A 44 -7.10 15.03 -5.19
CA GLU A 44 -7.91 14.24 -6.13
C GLU A 44 -7.76 12.74 -5.86
N PHE A 45 -6.54 12.24 -5.65
CA PHE A 45 -6.33 10.83 -5.31
C PHE A 45 -6.92 10.46 -3.95
N VAL A 46 -6.85 11.36 -2.96
CA VAL A 46 -7.51 11.15 -1.67
C VAL A 46 -9.02 11.02 -1.85
N ALA A 47 -9.65 11.88 -2.66
CA ALA A 47 -11.08 11.76 -2.98
C ALA A 47 -11.41 10.45 -3.72
N ASP A 48 -10.50 9.98 -4.59
CA ASP A 48 -10.69 8.74 -5.33
C ASP A 48 -10.64 7.48 -4.46
N LEU A 49 -10.12 7.53 -3.23
CA LEU A 49 -10.13 6.39 -2.30
C LEU A 49 -11.55 5.92 -1.94
N SER A 50 -12.54 6.80 -2.01
CA SER A 50 -13.96 6.48 -1.76
C SER A 50 -14.81 6.47 -3.04
N HIS A 51 -14.20 6.43 -4.22
CA HIS A 51 -14.93 6.51 -5.47
C HIS A 51 -15.80 5.25 -5.71
N LYS A 52 -16.99 5.41 -6.32
CA LYS A 52 -17.91 4.30 -6.63
C LYS A 52 -17.29 3.17 -7.49
N ASN A 53 -16.37 3.53 -8.38
CA ASN A 53 -15.60 2.61 -9.21
C ASN A 53 -14.37 2.10 -8.43
N ASN A 54 -14.36 0.80 -8.15
CA ASN A 54 -13.31 0.13 -7.38
C ASN A 54 -11.92 0.18 -8.03
N ARG A 55 -11.83 0.32 -9.36
CA ARG A 55 -10.54 0.49 -10.05
C ARG A 55 -9.93 1.85 -9.75
N ARG A 56 -10.74 2.91 -9.69
CA ARG A 56 -10.26 4.25 -9.30
C ARG A 56 -9.73 4.23 -7.87
N ARG A 57 -10.45 3.58 -6.95
CA ARG A 57 -9.97 3.36 -5.56
C ARG A 57 -8.62 2.64 -5.54
N ALA A 58 -8.50 1.53 -6.28
CA ALA A 58 -7.27 0.74 -6.34
C ALA A 58 -6.09 1.51 -6.95
N ILE A 59 -6.33 2.29 -8.02
CA ILE A 59 -5.30 3.11 -8.66
C ILE A 59 -4.85 4.23 -7.71
N ALA A 60 -5.79 4.95 -7.12
CA ALA A 60 -5.51 6.03 -6.18
C ALA A 60 -4.71 5.53 -4.96
N ALA A 61 -5.11 4.40 -4.37
CA ALA A 61 -4.42 3.83 -3.23
C ALA A 61 -2.98 3.45 -3.55
N GLN A 62 -2.74 2.76 -4.68
CA GLN A 62 -1.40 2.36 -5.10
C GLN A 62 -0.52 3.57 -5.46
N LEU A 63 -1.06 4.57 -6.17
CA LEU A 63 -0.32 5.77 -6.51
C LEU A 63 0.00 6.62 -5.28
N LEU A 64 -0.93 6.79 -4.34
CA LEU A 64 -0.66 7.48 -3.06
C LEU A 64 0.45 6.78 -2.26
N CYS A 65 0.44 5.45 -2.20
CA CYS A 65 1.52 4.69 -1.55
C CYS A 65 2.89 4.95 -2.21
N ASN A 66 2.95 5.03 -3.55
CA ASN A 66 4.17 5.41 -4.26
C ASN A 66 4.58 6.87 -3.97
N LEU A 67 3.61 7.78 -4.01
CA LEU A 67 3.82 9.22 -3.83
C LEU A 67 4.23 9.61 -2.40
N ALA A 68 4.17 8.71 -1.42
CA ALA A 68 4.67 8.96 -0.07
C ALA A 68 6.13 9.48 -0.06
N LYS A 69 6.98 9.00 -0.98
CA LYS A 69 8.37 9.48 -1.12
C LYS A 69 8.49 10.90 -1.71
N SER A 70 7.39 11.44 -2.21
CA SER A 70 7.26 12.77 -2.81
C SER A 70 6.42 13.71 -1.93
N ASP A 71 6.45 13.50 -0.60
CA ASP A 71 5.58 14.19 0.37
C ASP A 71 6.39 14.99 1.42
N PRO A 72 7.10 16.07 1.04
CA PRO A 72 7.87 16.88 1.99
C PRO A 72 7.05 17.49 3.14
N GLN A 73 5.76 17.76 2.93
CA GLN A 73 4.86 18.35 3.94
C GLN A 73 4.13 17.31 4.80
N ASN A 74 4.43 16.01 4.63
CA ASN A 74 3.83 14.92 5.40
C ASN A 74 2.28 14.82 5.30
N LYS A 75 1.68 15.14 4.14
CA LYS A 75 0.25 14.91 3.87
C LYS A 75 -0.15 13.44 4.10
N MET A 76 0.76 12.51 3.82
CA MET A 76 0.56 11.07 4.01
C MET A 76 0.18 10.70 5.44
N VAL A 77 0.67 11.42 6.45
CA VAL A 77 0.28 11.18 7.85
C VAL A 77 -1.24 11.32 8.04
N LYS A 78 -1.86 12.30 7.38
CA LYS A 78 -3.31 12.53 7.43
C LYS A 78 -4.08 11.63 6.46
N THR A 79 -3.46 11.25 5.35
CA THR A 79 -4.06 10.36 4.34
C THR A 79 -4.02 8.89 4.75
N PHE A 80 -3.07 8.47 5.59
CA PHE A 80 -2.82 7.08 5.92
C PHE A 80 -4.05 6.34 6.51
N PRO A 81 -4.87 6.93 7.42
CA PRO A 81 -6.09 6.29 7.87
C PRO A 81 -7.04 5.91 6.74
N ALA A 82 -7.19 6.78 5.73
CA ALA A 82 -8.03 6.48 4.57
C ALA A 82 -7.45 5.35 3.70
N LEU A 83 -6.12 5.30 3.52
CA LEU A 83 -5.47 4.16 2.84
C LEU A 83 -5.65 2.85 3.59
N LEU A 84 -5.51 2.89 4.91
CA LEU A 84 -5.72 1.71 5.75
C LEU A 84 -7.16 1.21 5.64
N GLU A 85 -8.13 2.11 5.51
CA GLU A 85 -9.53 1.73 5.30
C GLU A 85 -9.78 1.03 3.96
N VAL A 86 -9.10 1.43 2.89
CA VAL A 86 -9.19 0.72 1.60
C VAL A 86 -8.65 -0.72 1.70
N THR A 87 -7.86 -1.08 2.72
CA THR A 87 -7.49 -2.49 2.97
C THR A 87 -8.67 -3.37 3.45
N ARG A 88 -9.84 -2.77 3.68
CA ARG A 88 -11.12 -3.41 4.02
C ARG A 88 -12.16 -3.27 2.89
N ASP A 89 -11.72 -2.90 1.68
CA ASP A 89 -12.62 -2.67 0.55
C ASP A 89 -13.52 -3.88 0.24
N GLU A 90 -14.80 -3.61 -0.03
CA GLU A 90 -15.81 -4.61 -0.44
C GLU A 90 -15.32 -5.49 -1.62
N ARG A 91 -14.50 -4.91 -2.51
CA ARG A 91 -13.84 -5.61 -3.60
C ARG A 91 -12.48 -6.04 -3.10
N PHE A 92 -12.37 -7.33 -2.74
CA PHE A 92 -11.12 -7.90 -2.24
C PHE A 92 -9.90 -7.61 -3.13
N VAL A 93 -10.05 -7.57 -4.46
CA VAL A 93 -8.95 -7.20 -5.37
C VAL A 93 -8.42 -5.77 -5.12
N THR A 94 -9.30 -4.82 -4.80
CA THR A 94 -8.95 -3.44 -4.45
C THR A 94 -8.26 -3.39 -3.09
N ALA A 95 -8.80 -4.11 -2.10
CA ALA A 95 -8.16 -4.24 -0.78
C ALA A 95 -6.75 -4.83 -0.89
N ARG A 96 -6.62 -5.92 -1.63
CA ARG A 96 -5.36 -6.63 -1.82
C ARG A 96 -4.29 -5.78 -2.50
N HIS A 97 -4.64 -5.10 -3.59
CA HIS A 97 -3.70 -4.18 -4.25
C HIS A 97 -3.23 -3.06 -3.32
N THR A 98 -4.11 -2.57 -2.46
CA THR A 98 -3.76 -1.56 -1.46
C THR A 98 -2.79 -2.12 -0.43
N ILE A 99 -3.09 -3.29 0.16
CA ILE A 99 -2.22 -3.98 1.13
C ILE A 99 -0.82 -4.19 0.55
N GLN A 100 -0.73 -4.69 -0.68
CA GLN A 100 0.54 -4.98 -1.35
C GLN A 100 1.38 -3.73 -1.67
N ALA A 101 0.75 -2.56 -1.77
CA ALA A 101 1.45 -1.29 -1.99
C ALA A 101 1.77 -0.54 -0.69
N LEU A 102 1.04 -0.81 0.40
CA LEU A 102 1.04 -0.03 1.63
C LEU A 102 2.44 0.15 2.25
N TRP A 103 3.29 -0.88 2.14
CA TRP A 103 4.64 -0.86 2.70
C TRP A 103 5.51 0.31 2.18
N LYS A 104 5.25 0.79 0.96
CA LYS A 104 5.99 1.91 0.36
C LYS A 104 5.86 3.22 1.16
N VAL A 105 4.76 3.36 1.91
CA VAL A 105 4.57 4.51 2.82
C VAL A 105 5.67 4.54 3.87
N GLY A 106 6.04 3.39 4.44
CA GLY A 106 7.04 3.32 5.52
C GLY A 106 8.46 3.70 5.08
N VAL A 107 8.77 3.56 3.80
CA VAL A 107 10.08 3.95 3.24
C VAL A 107 10.25 5.48 3.23
N ALA A 108 9.15 6.24 3.20
CA ALA A 108 9.19 7.69 3.01
C ALA A 108 9.77 8.48 4.20
N GLY A 109 9.74 7.92 5.42
CA GLY A 109 10.26 8.61 6.59
C GLY A 109 9.84 7.99 7.92
N LYS A 110 10.47 8.44 9.02
CA LYS A 110 10.27 7.87 10.36
C LYS A 110 8.83 7.97 10.87
N LYS A 111 8.12 9.07 10.56
CA LYS A 111 6.71 9.25 10.98
C LYS A 111 5.80 8.27 10.25
N GLN A 112 6.02 8.12 8.94
CA GLN A 112 5.28 7.21 8.07
C GLN A 112 5.58 5.75 8.43
N LEU A 113 6.84 5.43 8.73
CA LEU A 113 7.25 4.11 9.21
C LEU A 113 6.48 3.73 10.48
N LYS A 114 6.45 4.61 11.48
CA LYS A 114 5.71 4.36 12.73
C LYS A 114 4.23 4.06 12.45
N LEU A 115 3.57 4.92 11.67
CA LEU A 115 2.15 4.74 11.30
C LEU A 115 1.91 3.43 10.55
N LEU A 116 2.81 3.09 9.61
CA LEU A 116 2.71 1.86 8.85
C LEU A 116 2.79 0.64 9.77
N LEU A 117 3.77 0.58 10.67
CA LEU A 117 3.95 -0.56 11.57
C LEU A 117 2.74 -0.73 12.50
N GLU A 118 2.25 0.36 13.09
CA GLU A 118 1.05 0.36 13.95
C GLU A 118 -0.20 -0.07 13.16
N GLY A 119 -0.40 0.48 11.95
CA GLY A 119 -1.52 0.13 11.08
C GLY A 119 -1.47 -1.31 10.58
N THR A 120 -0.28 -1.82 10.26
CA THR A 120 -0.08 -3.22 9.86
C THR A 120 -0.40 -4.16 11.00
N GLN A 121 0.09 -3.88 12.22
CA GLN A 121 -0.22 -4.69 13.40
C GLN A 121 -1.73 -4.75 13.67
N LEU A 122 -2.39 -3.60 13.67
CA LEU A 122 -3.85 -3.52 13.85
C LEU A 122 -4.58 -4.35 12.77
N ARG A 123 -4.23 -4.12 11.50
CA ARG A 123 -4.90 -4.79 10.39
C ARG A 123 -4.71 -6.30 10.39
N PHE A 124 -3.53 -6.77 10.80
CA PHE A 124 -3.20 -8.19 10.90
C PHE A 124 -4.06 -8.91 11.95
N ALA A 125 -4.34 -8.24 13.08
CA ALA A 125 -5.23 -8.77 14.10
C ALA A 125 -6.69 -8.79 13.62
N GLU A 126 -7.17 -7.67 13.07
CA GLU A 126 -8.59 -7.53 12.67
C GLU A 126 -9.01 -8.44 11.52
N CYS A 127 -8.10 -8.78 10.58
CA CYS A 127 -8.46 -9.59 9.42
C CYS A 127 -8.71 -11.07 9.72
N GLU A 128 -8.49 -11.53 10.96
CA GLU A 128 -8.57 -12.94 11.32
C GLU A 128 -9.91 -13.59 10.94
N SER A 129 -11.00 -12.88 11.19
CA SER A 129 -12.37 -13.35 10.95
C SER A 129 -12.85 -13.11 9.51
N GLU A 130 -12.05 -12.44 8.67
CA GLU A 130 -12.42 -12.16 7.30
C GLU A 130 -12.26 -13.38 6.40
N LYS A 131 -13.12 -13.49 5.38
CA LYS A 131 -13.10 -14.57 4.38
C LYS A 131 -11.70 -14.81 3.78
N ASN A 132 -10.91 -13.75 3.60
CA ASN A 132 -9.55 -13.82 3.03
C ASN A 132 -8.45 -13.51 4.07
N GLY A 133 -8.74 -13.63 5.37
CA GLY A 133 -7.85 -13.22 6.47
C GLY A 133 -6.44 -13.76 6.35
N THR A 134 -6.29 -15.07 6.09
CA THR A 134 -4.97 -15.71 5.97
C THR A 134 -4.15 -15.20 4.79
N LEU A 135 -4.79 -14.78 3.69
CA LEU A 135 -4.13 -14.16 2.55
C LEU A 135 -3.77 -12.70 2.84
N ILE A 136 -4.63 -11.97 3.53
CA ILE A 136 -4.36 -10.60 3.99
C ILE A 136 -3.16 -10.58 4.92
N ARG A 137 -3.12 -11.46 5.93
CA ARG A 137 -1.97 -11.66 6.83
C ARG A 137 -0.69 -11.94 6.05
N TYR A 138 -0.75 -12.82 5.05
CA TYR A 138 0.39 -13.11 4.18
C TYR A 138 0.88 -11.86 3.43
N ASP A 139 -0.03 -11.13 2.78
CA ASP A 139 0.33 -9.93 1.98
C ASP A 139 0.88 -8.80 2.89
N LEU A 140 0.38 -8.65 4.12
CA LEU A 140 0.91 -7.71 5.11
C LEU A 140 2.34 -8.07 5.54
N LEU A 141 2.59 -9.35 5.85
CA LEU A 141 3.95 -9.83 6.19
C LEU A 141 4.91 -9.71 5.01
N GLN A 142 4.44 -9.93 3.78
CA GLN A 142 5.23 -9.68 2.57
C GLN A 142 5.55 -8.19 2.42
N GLY A 143 4.60 -7.31 2.75
CA GLY A 143 4.84 -5.88 2.82
C GLY A 143 5.93 -5.51 3.84
N LEU A 144 5.87 -6.07 5.04
CA LEU A 144 6.92 -5.89 6.06
C LEU A 144 8.28 -6.41 5.58
N ARG A 145 8.31 -7.53 4.84
CA ARG A 145 9.54 -8.07 4.24
C ARG A 145 10.14 -7.10 3.23
N ASN A 146 9.32 -6.59 2.31
CA ASN A 146 9.76 -5.61 1.32
C ASN A 146 10.30 -4.34 1.99
N LEU A 147 9.64 -3.88 3.06
CA LEU A 147 10.08 -2.73 3.84
C LEU A 147 11.42 -2.98 4.54
N TYR A 148 11.59 -4.16 5.15
CA TYR A 148 12.86 -4.57 5.75
C TYR A 148 13.97 -4.62 4.70
N ASP A 149 13.71 -5.20 3.53
CA ASP A 149 14.72 -5.30 2.47
C ASP A 149 15.24 -3.90 2.05
N GLN A 150 14.38 -2.86 2.11
CA GLN A 150 14.77 -1.47 1.83
C GLN A 150 15.48 -0.75 2.99
N LEU A 151 15.06 -0.99 4.24
CA LEU A 151 15.51 -0.18 5.38
C LEU A 151 16.50 -0.90 6.31
N GLN A 152 16.53 -2.23 6.29
CA GLN A 152 17.29 -3.10 7.19
C GLN A 152 17.09 -2.76 8.69
N ASP A 153 15.92 -2.25 9.06
CA ASP A 153 15.58 -1.91 10.46
C ASP A 153 15.08 -3.16 11.20
N ALA A 154 15.84 -3.57 12.21
CA ALA A 154 15.54 -4.74 13.05
C ALA A 154 14.14 -4.71 13.70
N LYS A 155 13.55 -3.52 13.92
CA LYS A 155 12.19 -3.39 14.46
C LYS A 155 11.14 -3.97 13.52
N ILE A 156 11.34 -3.88 12.20
CA ILE A 156 10.41 -4.41 11.20
C ILE A 156 10.43 -5.94 11.27
N LYS A 157 11.63 -6.53 11.29
CA LYS A 157 11.81 -7.98 11.42
C LYS A 157 11.21 -8.49 12.73
N LYS A 158 11.48 -7.80 13.84
CA LYS A 158 10.91 -8.13 15.15
C LYS A 158 9.38 -8.16 15.11
N LEU A 159 8.74 -7.10 14.62
CA LEU A 159 7.28 -7.05 14.51
C LEU A 159 6.73 -8.21 13.65
N ALA A 160 7.36 -8.48 12.51
CA ALA A 160 6.89 -9.56 11.63
C ALA A 160 6.93 -10.93 12.34
N LEU A 161 8.02 -11.23 13.07
CA LEU A 161 8.12 -12.48 13.82
C LEU A 161 7.10 -12.56 14.96
N GLU A 162 6.88 -11.46 15.70
CA GLU A 162 5.85 -11.40 16.74
C GLU A 162 4.44 -11.64 16.16
N LEU A 163 4.11 -11.05 15.01
CA LEU A 163 2.83 -11.29 14.33
C LEU A 163 2.67 -12.76 13.90
N ILE A 164 3.74 -13.38 13.41
CA ILE A 164 3.72 -14.79 13.00
C ILE A 164 3.44 -15.71 14.19
N GLU A 165 3.99 -15.41 15.36
CA GLU A 165 3.76 -16.18 16.58
C GLU A 165 2.29 -16.14 17.04
N THR A 166 1.54 -15.09 16.70
CA THR A 166 0.09 -15.03 17.00
C THR A 166 -0.78 -15.92 16.12
N GLU A 167 -0.25 -16.48 15.03
CA GLU A 167 -1.02 -17.38 14.16
C GLU A 167 -1.20 -18.75 14.82
N THR A 168 -2.46 -19.12 15.05
CA THR A 168 -2.83 -20.36 15.75
C THR A 168 -2.93 -21.56 14.81
N ASP A 169 -3.19 -21.34 13.52
CA ASP A 169 -3.15 -22.40 12.52
C ASP A 169 -1.69 -22.72 12.15
N ALA A 170 -1.21 -23.90 12.59
CA ALA A 170 0.15 -24.36 12.37
C ALA A 170 0.57 -24.41 10.88
N LYS A 171 -0.37 -24.61 9.95
CA LYS A 171 -0.08 -24.59 8.50
C LYS A 171 0.25 -23.17 8.05
N TYR A 172 -0.57 -22.20 8.44
CA TYR A 172 -0.35 -20.80 8.06
C TYR A 172 0.82 -20.17 8.80
N GLN A 173 1.00 -20.48 10.09
CA GLN A 173 2.17 -20.06 10.86
C GLN A 173 3.47 -20.49 10.16
N LYS A 174 3.60 -21.77 9.79
CA LYS A 174 4.76 -22.28 9.04
C LYS A 174 4.93 -21.57 7.69
N LYS A 175 3.83 -21.34 6.96
CA LYS A 175 3.87 -20.60 5.69
C LYS A 175 4.42 -19.18 5.88
N TYR A 176 4.01 -18.50 6.94
CA TYR A 176 4.48 -17.16 7.25
C TYR A 176 5.94 -17.15 7.72
N GLN A 177 6.38 -18.11 8.53
CA GLN A 177 7.79 -18.27 8.91
C GLN A 177 8.70 -18.44 7.69
N MET A 178 8.27 -19.22 6.70
CA MET A 178 9.05 -19.45 5.47
C MET A 178 9.31 -18.17 4.67
N LEU A 179 8.43 -17.16 4.76
CA LEU A 179 8.63 -15.85 4.15
C LEU A 179 9.80 -15.06 4.76
N TRP A 180 10.14 -15.36 6.02
CA TRP A 180 11.15 -14.64 6.81
C TRP A 180 12.41 -15.47 7.13
N LYS A 181 12.46 -16.74 6.73
CA LYS A 181 13.55 -17.68 7.05
C LYS A 181 14.93 -17.27 6.51
N SER A 182 14.99 -16.43 5.48
CA SER A 182 16.22 -15.99 4.80
C SER A 182 16.66 -14.56 5.13
N VAL A 183 16.08 -13.97 6.17
CA VAL A 183 16.33 -12.59 6.64
C VAL A 183 17.02 -12.61 7.97
#